data_AF-A0A6P4BXE0-F1
#
_entry.id   AF-A0A6P4BXE0-F1
#
_cell.length_a   1.000
_cell.length_b   1.000
_cell.length_c   1.000
_cell.angle_alpha   90.00
_cell.angle_beta   90.00
_cell.angle_gamma   90.00
#
_symmetry.space_group_name_H-M   'P 1'
#
loop_
_entity.id
_entity.type
_entity.pdbx_description
1 polymer ?
#
loop_
_entity_poly.entity_id
_entity_poly.type
_entity_poly.pdbx_seq_one_letter_code
_entity_poly.pdbx_strand_id
1 'polypeptide(L)'
;MTHLLRAIEDLGMRHMEGQEQILHIQSKWMEQQEEWQKQHMEHHQEQYSQLTQAIHQVTERQERQDKQLQELNQREEFNVNTQARLNYMSSNMHHLHYAIPTYDEVQKDFVEQEERKVKQQKETLKKKMEDGGFWKKLFGKGKGSGSTSTQEGHKEDKQGGEHGQPQE
;
A
#
# COMPACT_ATOMS: atom_id res chain seq x y z
N MET A 1 9.65 -13.34 111.28
CA MET A 1 10.77 -13.72 110.38
C MET A 1 10.27 -14.30 109.05
N THR A 2 9.20 -15.10 109.04
CA THR A 2 8.56 -15.67 107.84
C THR A 2 8.01 -14.65 106.83
N HIS A 3 7.39 -13.56 107.28
CA HIS A 3 6.81 -12.56 106.37
C HIS A 3 7.84 -11.76 105.55
N LEU A 4 9.04 -11.54 106.09
CA LEU A 4 10.11 -10.81 105.40
C LEU A 4 10.73 -11.66 104.28
N LEU A 5 10.95 -12.97 104.52
CA LEU A 5 11.46 -13.88 103.50
C LEU A 5 10.49 -14.01 102.33
N ARG A 6 9.19 -14.14 102.61
CA ARG A 6 8.15 -14.16 101.57
C ARG A 6 8.10 -12.86 100.77
N ALA A 7 8.26 -11.72 101.42
CA ALA A 7 8.30 -10.43 100.72
C ALA A 7 9.53 -10.29 99.80
N ILE A 8 10.67 -10.87 100.20
CA ILE A 8 11.89 -10.91 99.38
C ILE A 8 11.70 -11.84 98.17
N GLU A 9 11.10 -13.02 98.37
CA GLU A 9 10.76 -13.96 97.29
C GLU A 9 9.77 -13.34 96.29
N ASP A 10 8.69 -12.73 96.79
CA ASP A 10 7.70 -12.04 95.96
C ASP A 10 8.31 -10.86 95.16
N LEU A 11 9.25 -10.13 95.77
CA LEU A 11 9.97 -9.04 95.10
C LEU A 11 10.90 -9.58 94.01
N GLY A 12 11.61 -10.67 94.27
CA GLY A 12 12.48 -11.35 93.30
C GLY A 12 11.70 -11.89 92.10
N MET A 13 10.55 -12.52 92.34
CA MET A 13 9.65 -13.01 91.29
C MET A 13 9.14 -11.86 90.41
N ARG A 14 8.64 -10.76 91.01
CA ARG A 14 8.20 -9.58 90.25
C ARG A 14 9.32 -8.92 89.46
N HIS A 15 10.55 -8.93 89.97
CA HIS A 15 11.69 -8.38 89.26
C HIS A 15 12.05 -9.21 88.03
N MET A 16 12.09 -10.55 88.16
CA MET A 16 12.32 -11.45 87.03
C MET A 16 11.21 -11.35 85.99
N GLU A 17 9.95 -11.34 86.41
CA GLU A 17 8.80 -11.15 85.51
C GLU A 17 8.88 -9.82 84.75
N GLY A 18 9.28 -8.74 85.42
CA GLY A 18 9.52 -7.44 84.77
C GLY A 18 10.66 -7.49 83.75
N GLN A 19 11.76 -8.20 84.04
CA GLN A 19 12.86 -8.40 83.09
C GLN A 19 12.43 -9.23 81.88
N GLU A 20 11.66 -10.30 82.08
CA GLU A 20 11.14 -11.14 81.00
C GLU A 20 10.19 -10.35 80.08
N GLN A 21 9.34 -9.48 80.65
CA GLN A 21 8.48 -8.61 79.86
C GLN A 21 9.28 -7.63 78.99
N ILE A 22 10.36 -7.05 79.53
CA ILE A 22 11.24 -6.15 78.77
C ILE A 22 11.92 -6.91 77.63
N LEU A 23 12.43 -8.11 77.89
CA LEU A 23 13.05 -8.95 76.85
C LEU A 23 12.05 -9.33 75.76
N HIS A 24 10.82 -9.72 76.13
CA HIS A 24 9.78 -10.05 75.17
C HIS A 24 9.42 -8.89 74.24
N ILE A 25 9.33 -7.68 74.80
CA ILE A 25 9.07 -6.47 74.01
C ILE A 25 10.24 -6.17 73.06
N GLN A 26 11.48 -6.32 73.52
CA GLN A 26 12.67 -6.15 72.68
C GLN A 26 12.73 -7.18 71.55
N SER A 27 12.45 -8.45 71.84
CA SER A 27 12.40 -9.52 70.84
C SER A 27 11.34 -9.23 69.77
N LYS A 28 10.12 -8.87 70.16
CA LYS A 28 9.05 -8.50 69.21
C LYS A 28 9.44 -7.32 68.32
N TRP A 29 10.12 -6.33 68.89
CA TRP A 29 10.56 -5.18 68.12
C TRP A 29 11.64 -5.55 67.10
N MET A 30 12.59 -6.42 67.47
CA MET A 30 13.60 -6.92 66.53
C MET A 30 13.01 -7.80 65.44
N GLU A 31 12.09 -8.72 65.78
CA GLU A 31 11.40 -9.56 64.80
C GLU A 31 10.64 -8.69 63.78
N GLN A 32 9.90 -7.68 64.25
CA GLN A 32 9.17 -6.79 63.36
C GLN A 32 10.10 -5.97 62.45
N GLN A 33 11.26 -5.57 62.95
CA GLN A 33 12.27 -4.88 62.14
C GLN A 33 12.85 -5.82 61.06
N GLU A 34 13.16 -7.07 61.41
CA GLU A 34 13.68 -8.07 60.48
C GLU A 34 12.66 -8.39 59.39
N GLU A 35 11.39 -8.59 59.76
CA GLU A 35 10.31 -8.81 58.79
C GLU A 35 10.14 -7.63 57.84
N TRP A 36 10.18 -6.40 58.35
CA TRP A 36 10.10 -5.20 57.51
C TRP A 36 11.25 -5.13 56.51
N GLN A 37 12.48 -5.43 56.94
CA GLN A 37 13.65 -5.46 56.07
C GLN A 37 13.53 -6.56 55.01
N LYS A 38 13.07 -7.74 55.41
CA LYS A 38 12.87 -8.88 54.51
C LYS A 38 11.84 -8.56 53.43
N GLN A 39 10.67 -8.06 53.80
CA GLN A 39 9.62 -7.68 52.85
C GLN A 39 10.11 -6.60 51.88
N HIS A 40 10.85 -5.60 52.38
CA HIS A 40 11.41 -4.56 51.53
C HIS A 40 12.40 -5.13 50.51
N MET A 41 13.29 -6.03 50.93
CA MET A 41 14.23 -6.69 50.02
C MET A 41 13.52 -7.58 49.00
N GLU A 42 12.54 -8.38 49.43
CA GLU A 42 11.77 -9.26 48.55
C GLU A 42 11.00 -8.47 47.49
N HIS A 43 10.33 -7.39 47.89
CA HIS A 43 9.62 -6.52 46.97
C HIS A 43 10.56 -5.89 45.94
N HIS A 44 11.72 -5.38 46.40
CA HIS A 44 12.71 -4.77 45.51
C HIS A 44 13.30 -5.79 44.53
N GLN A 45 13.56 -7.02 44.98
CA GLN A 45 14.01 -8.11 44.13
C GLN A 45 12.94 -8.49 43.10
N GLU A 46 11.68 -8.58 43.50
CA GLU A 46 10.57 -8.91 42.62
C GLU A 46 10.39 -7.83 41.54
N GLN A 47 10.45 -6.55 41.91
CA GLN A 47 10.43 -5.43 40.96
C GLN A 47 11.54 -5.54 39.92
N TYR A 48 12.77 -5.83 40.34
CA TYR A 48 13.86 -6.05 39.39
C TYR A 48 13.66 -7.27 38.51
N SER A 49 13.17 -8.38 39.07
CA SER A 49 12.90 -9.59 38.30
C SER A 49 11.88 -9.33 37.19
N GLN A 50 10.78 -8.65 37.52
CA GLN A 50 9.75 -8.26 36.55
C GLN A 50 10.29 -7.30 35.49
N LEU A 51 11.06 -6.28 35.90
CA LEU A 51 11.68 -5.33 34.96
C LEU A 51 12.65 -6.03 34.01
N THR A 52 13.52 -6.90 34.54
CA THR A 52 14.45 -7.68 33.72
C THR A 52 13.69 -8.54 32.72
N GLN A 53 12.61 -9.21 33.13
CA GLN A 53 11.80 -10.01 32.22
C GLN A 53 11.15 -9.16 31.12
N ALA A 54 10.61 -8.00 31.47
CA ALA A 54 10.00 -7.08 30.51
C ALA A 54 11.03 -6.57 29.49
N ILE A 55 12.24 -6.23 29.94
CA ILE A 55 13.35 -5.80 29.06
C ILE A 55 13.68 -6.92 28.07
N HIS A 56 13.85 -8.17 28.53
CA HIS A 56 14.15 -9.29 27.63
C HIS A 56 13.06 -9.46 26.56
N GLN A 57 11.78 -9.40 26.93
CA GLN A 57 10.68 -9.52 25.97
C GLN A 57 10.69 -8.41 24.91
N VAL A 58 11.00 -7.17 25.32
CA VAL A 58 11.11 -6.03 24.40
C VAL A 58 12.30 -6.20 23.47
N THR A 59 13.45 -6.62 23.99
CA THR A 59 14.66 -6.88 23.19
C THR A 59 14.41 -7.96 22.14
N GLU A 60 13.83 -9.11 22.52
CA GLU A 60 13.52 -10.15 21.54
C GLU A 60 12.52 -9.69 20.47
N ARG A 61 11.54 -8.86 20.84
CA ARG A 61 10.60 -8.30 19.87
C ARG A 61 11.33 -7.37 18.90
N GLN A 62 12.24 -6.54 19.40
CA GLN A 62 13.06 -5.65 18.59
C GLN A 62 13.92 -6.44 17.60
N GLU A 63 14.63 -7.47 18.07
CA GLU A 63 15.46 -8.31 17.21
C GLU A 63 14.67 -9.01 16.10
N ARG A 64 13.44 -9.47 16.42
CA ARG A 64 12.54 -10.05 15.41
C ARG A 64 12.13 -9.01 14.37
N GLN A 65 11.82 -7.77 14.78
CA GLN A 65 11.46 -6.70 13.86
C GLN A 65 12.64 -6.30 12.96
N ASP A 66 13.83 -6.17 13.53
CA ASP A 66 15.04 -5.82 12.78
C ASP A 66 15.38 -6.90 11.75
N LYS A 67 15.26 -8.18 12.14
CA LYS A 67 15.44 -9.31 11.21
C LYS A 67 14.43 -9.27 10.06
N GLN A 68 13.15 -9.01 10.36
CA GLN A 68 12.11 -8.90 9.33
C GLN A 68 12.39 -7.75 8.35
N LEU A 69 12.81 -6.59 8.87
CA LEU A 69 13.19 -5.45 8.02
C LEU A 69 14.40 -5.78 7.14
N GLN A 70 15.40 -6.47 7.69
CA GLN A 70 16.57 -6.90 6.93
C GLN A 70 16.19 -7.87 5.79
N GLU A 71 15.32 -8.84 6.07
CA GLU A 71 14.83 -9.79 5.06
C GLU A 71 14.03 -9.09 3.95
N LEU A 72 13.16 -8.14 4.32
CA LEU A 72 12.42 -7.33 3.35
C LEU A 72 13.36 -6.51 2.47
N ASN A 73 14.36 -5.85 3.06
CA ASN A 73 15.32 -5.04 2.31
C ASN A 73 16.14 -5.89 1.34
N GLN A 74 16.66 -7.05 1.78
CA GLN A 74 17.38 -7.98 0.89
C GLN A 74 16.52 -8.44 -0.28
N ARG A 75 15.24 -8.73 -0.04
CA ARG A 75 14.31 -9.15 -1.08
C ARG A 75 14.02 -8.00 -2.06
N GLU A 76 13.86 -6.79 -1.56
CA GLU A 76 13.66 -5.60 -2.38
C GLU A 76 14.89 -5.32 -3.26
N GLU A 77 16.09 -5.32 -2.68
CA GLU A 77 17.35 -5.17 -3.42
C GLU A 77 17.49 -6.21 -4.52
N PHE A 78 17.20 -7.49 -4.22
CA PHE A 78 17.22 -8.56 -5.20
C PHE A 78 16.23 -8.31 -6.36
N ASN A 79 15.00 -7.90 -6.04
CA ASN A 79 13.97 -7.62 -7.03
C ASN A 79 14.35 -6.44 -7.91
N VAL A 80 14.78 -5.32 -7.31
CA VAL A 80 15.20 -4.11 -8.03
C VAL A 80 16.38 -4.42 -8.94
N ASN A 81 17.39 -5.13 -8.45
CA ASN A 81 18.56 -5.52 -9.25
C ASN A 81 18.17 -6.42 -10.42
N THR A 82 17.34 -7.44 -10.16
CA THR A 82 16.85 -8.36 -11.19
C THR A 82 16.06 -7.60 -12.25
N GLN A 83 15.15 -6.71 -11.84
CA GLN A 83 14.36 -5.91 -12.77
C GLN A 83 15.25 -4.99 -13.60
N ALA A 84 16.23 -4.31 -12.99
CA ALA A 84 17.17 -3.45 -13.69
C ALA A 84 17.97 -4.23 -14.75
N ARG A 85 18.44 -5.43 -14.40
CA ARG A 85 19.17 -6.31 -15.32
C ARG A 85 18.29 -6.79 -16.48
N LEU A 86 17.05 -7.19 -16.20
CA LEU A 86 16.09 -7.59 -17.24
C LEU A 86 15.76 -6.43 -18.17
N ASN A 87 15.53 -5.23 -17.62
CA ASN A 87 15.28 -4.03 -18.41
C ASN A 87 16.47 -3.69 -19.32
N TYR A 88 17.69 -3.77 -18.78
CA TYR A 88 18.91 -3.58 -19.55
C TYR A 88 19.03 -4.59 -20.68
N MET A 89 18.85 -5.88 -20.39
CA MET A 89 18.90 -6.93 -21.42
C MET A 89 17.85 -6.67 -22.49
N SER A 90 16.59 -6.50 -22.12
CA SER A 90 15.48 -6.29 -23.05
C SER A 90 15.72 -5.08 -23.96
N SER A 91 16.24 -3.98 -23.43
CA SER A 91 16.52 -2.77 -24.21
C SER A 91 17.70 -2.92 -25.16
N ASN A 92 18.62 -3.84 -24.86
CA ASN A 92 19.85 -4.04 -25.63
C ASN A 92 19.85 -5.35 -26.43
N MET A 93 18.76 -6.14 -26.42
CA MET A 93 18.70 -7.43 -27.10
C MET A 93 19.01 -7.31 -28.60
N HIS A 94 18.42 -6.32 -29.28
CA HIS A 94 18.69 -6.10 -30.71
C HIS A 94 20.15 -5.72 -30.98
N HIS A 95 20.76 -4.92 -30.10
CA HIS A 95 22.17 -4.53 -30.22
C HIS A 95 23.12 -5.72 -30.01
N LEU A 96 22.78 -6.63 -29.09
CA LEU A 96 23.56 -7.83 -28.79
C LEU A 96 23.31 -8.96 -29.80
N HIS A 97 22.09 -9.02 -30.36
CA HIS A 97 21.62 -10.05 -31.27
C HIS A 97 20.80 -9.40 -32.39
N TYR A 98 21.48 -8.89 -33.42
CA TYR A 98 20.87 -8.17 -34.55
C TYR A 98 19.74 -8.94 -35.26
N ALA A 99 19.72 -10.27 -35.17
CA ALA A 99 18.69 -11.12 -35.76
C ALA A 99 17.35 -11.05 -35.01
N ILE A 100 17.33 -10.52 -33.78
CA ILE A 100 16.12 -10.31 -32.99
C ILE A 100 15.61 -8.90 -33.33
N PRO A 101 14.46 -8.75 -34.01
CA PRO A 101 13.93 -7.44 -34.38
C PRO A 101 13.51 -6.65 -33.14
N THR A 102 13.58 -5.33 -33.24
CA THR A 102 13.05 -4.43 -32.22
C THR A 102 11.52 -4.48 -32.20
N TYR A 103 10.93 -4.07 -31.06
CA TYR A 103 9.47 -3.99 -30.95
C TYR A 103 8.87 -3.06 -32.01
N ASP A 104 9.50 -1.91 -32.27
CA ASP A 104 9.03 -0.93 -33.25
C ASP A 104 9.02 -1.50 -34.69
N GLU A 105 10.02 -2.31 -35.04
CA GLU A 105 10.07 -2.99 -36.34
C GLU A 105 8.94 -4.01 -36.48
N VAL A 106 8.73 -4.87 -35.48
CA VAL A 106 7.63 -5.86 -35.49
C VAL A 106 6.27 -5.16 -35.54
N GLN A 107 6.09 -4.09 -34.75
CA GLN A 107 4.84 -3.33 -34.73
C GLN A 107 4.58 -2.66 -36.08
N LYS A 108 5.60 -2.07 -36.69
CA LYS A 108 5.48 -1.45 -38.01
C LYS A 108 5.08 -2.47 -39.07
N ASP A 109 5.76 -3.61 -39.13
CA ASP A 109 5.46 -4.66 -40.11
C ASP A 109 4.02 -5.17 -39.97
N PHE A 110 3.54 -5.34 -38.73
CA PHE A 110 2.17 -5.73 -38.45
C PHE A 110 1.16 -4.67 -38.92
N VAL A 111 1.41 -3.39 -38.61
CA VAL A 111 0.53 -2.28 -39.03
C VAL A 111 0.48 -2.19 -40.56
N GLU A 112 1.62 -2.26 -41.23
CA GLU A 112 1.66 -2.22 -42.69
C GLU A 112 0.95 -3.42 -43.32
N GLN A 113 1.05 -4.60 -42.73
CA GLN A 113 0.34 -5.79 -43.20
C GLN A 113 -1.17 -5.61 -43.09
N GLU A 114 -1.67 -5.11 -41.96
CA GLU A 114 -3.10 -4.85 -41.77
C GLU A 114 -3.60 -3.75 -42.71
N GLU A 115 -2.82 -2.68 -42.91
CA GLU A 115 -3.18 -1.63 -43.86
C GLU A 115 -3.31 -2.16 -45.30
N ARG A 116 -2.39 -3.03 -45.73
CA ARG A 116 -2.47 -3.70 -47.05
C ARG A 116 -3.74 -4.54 -47.19
N LYS A 117 -4.12 -5.29 -46.16
CA LYS A 117 -5.37 -6.09 -46.15
C LYS A 117 -6.60 -5.18 -46.26
N VAL A 118 -6.66 -4.12 -45.46
CA VAL A 118 -7.76 -3.15 -45.50
C VAL A 118 -7.88 -2.50 -46.87
N LYS A 119 -6.75 -2.09 -47.47
CA LYS A 119 -6.72 -1.51 -48.81
C LYS A 119 -7.24 -2.49 -49.87
N GLN A 120 -6.79 -3.75 -49.82
CA GLN A 120 -7.25 -4.79 -50.74
C GLN A 120 -8.76 -5.08 -50.59
N GLN A 121 -9.27 -5.13 -49.35
CA GLN A 121 -10.69 -5.31 -49.10
C GLN A 121 -11.51 -4.13 -49.65
N LYS A 122 -11.03 -2.89 -49.45
CA LYS A 122 -11.66 -1.68 -49.97
C LYS A 122 -11.71 -1.69 -51.51
N GLU A 123 -10.62 -2.03 -52.18
CA GLU A 123 -10.58 -2.13 -53.64
C GLU A 123 -11.49 -3.24 -54.17
N THR A 124 -11.50 -4.40 -53.50
CA THR A 124 -12.39 -5.51 -53.83
C THR A 124 -13.86 -5.11 -53.70
N LEU A 125 -14.22 -4.40 -52.62
CA LEU A 125 -15.57 -3.89 -52.42
C LEU A 125 -15.95 -2.88 -53.51
N LYS A 126 -15.07 -1.92 -53.79
CA LYS A 126 -15.28 -0.91 -54.84
C LYS A 126 -15.56 -1.58 -56.18
N LYS A 127 -14.75 -2.56 -56.57
CA LYS A 127 -14.93 -3.32 -57.81
C LYS A 127 -16.26 -4.08 -57.83
N LYS A 128 -16.63 -4.78 -56.74
CA LYS A 128 -17.94 -5.45 -56.66
C LYS A 128 -19.12 -4.48 -56.79
N MET A 129 -18.98 -3.26 -56.27
CA MET A 129 -19.99 -2.21 -56.43
C MET A 129 -20.06 -1.70 -57.88
N GLU A 130 -18.92 -1.55 -58.56
CA GLU A 130 -18.86 -1.22 -59.99
C GLU A 130 -19.48 -2.32 -60.86
N ASP A 131 -19.07 -3.57 -60.69
CA ASP A 131 -19.55 -4.74 -61.44
C ASP A 131 -21.05 -4.99 -61.21
N GLY A 132 -21.52 -4.80 -59.96
CA GLY A 132 -22.94 -4.86 -59.62
C GLY A 132 -23.77 -3.69 -60.14
N GLY A 133 -23.17 -2.74 -60.87
CA GLY A 133 -23.84 -1.59 -61.44
C GLY A 133 -24.36 -0.59 -60.40
N PHE A 134 -23.90 -0.69 -59.14
CA PHE A 134 -24.35 0.17 -58.05
C PHE A 134 -24.13 1.64 -58.36
N TRP A 135 -22.92 2.01 -58.83
CA TRP A 135 -22.60 3.38 -59.23
C TRP A 135 -23.43 3.84 -60.44
N LYS A 136 -23.65 2.96 -61.42
CA LYS A 136 -24.48 3.26 -62.60
C LYS A 136 -25.94 3.50 -62.22
N LYS A 137 -26.45 2.82 -61.18
CA LYS A 137 -27.80 3.00 -60.64
C LYS A 137 -27.93 4.26 -59.79
N LEU A 138 -26.87 4.64 -59.06
CA LEU A 138 -26.80 5.88 -58.30
C LEU A 138 -26.75 7.12 -59.21
N PHE A 139 -25.89 7.13 -60.23
CA PHE A 139 -25.72 8.28 -61.13
C PHE A 139 -26.64 8.26 -62.36
N GLY A 140 -27.27 7.12 -62.68
CA GLY A 140 -28.16 6.96 -63.84
C GLY A 140 -29.56 7.57 -63.69
N LYS A 141 -29.95 8.03 -62.49
CA LYS A 141 -31.20 8.78 -62.26
C LYS A 141 -30.97 10.29 -62.46
N GLY A 142 -30.60 10.68 -63.67
CA GLY A 142 -30.45 12.10 -64.07
C GLY A 142 -31.05 12.44 -65.43
N LYS A 143 -31.72 11.50 -66.10
CA LYS A 143 -32.42 11.75 -67.36
C LYS A 143 -33.77 11.02 -67.35
N GLY A 144 -34.83 11.76 -67.08
CA GLY A 144 -36.20 11.31 -67.28
C GLY A 144 -37.10 11.45 -66.06
N SER A 145 -37.55 12.68 -65.79
CA SER A 145 -38.90 12.89 -65.28
C SER A 145 -39.31 14.31 -65.65
N GLY A 146 -40.22 14.41 -66.62
CA GLY A 146 -40.83 15.67 -67.02
C GLY A 146 -41.67 16.27 -65.91
N SER A 147 -41.68 17.60 -65.86
CA SER A 147 -42.82 18.38 -65.38
C SER A 147 -42.88 19.63 -66.23
N THR A 148 -43.71 19.56 -67.26
CA THR A 148 -44.22 20.72 -67.97
C THR A 148 -45.36 21.28 -67.14
N SER A 149 -45.25 22.51 -66.65
CA SER A 149 -46.41 23.36 -66.37
C SER A 149 -46.05 24.82 -66.60
N THR A 150 -46.96 25.47 -67.30
CA THR A 150 -46.87 26.70 -68.10
C THR A 150 -46.96 27.99 -67.26
N GLN A 151 -46.47 29.10 -67.87
CA GLN A 151 -46.91 30.50 -67.70
C GLN A 151 -46.56 31.17 -66.35
N GLU A 152 -46.18 32.44 -66.19
CA GLU A 152 -46.31 33.75 -66.87
C GLU A 152 -45.02 34.54 -66.54
N GLY A 153 -44.43 35.38 -67.40
CA GLY A 153 -44.97 36.70 -67.76
C GLY A 153 -44.49 37.79 -66.79
N HIS A 154 -43.62 38.67 -67.29
CA HIS A 154 -43.32 40.06 -66.86
C HIS A 154 -42.18 40.42 -65.89
N LYS A 155 -41.23 41.14 -66.52
CA LYS A 155 -40.56 42.40 -66.14
C LYS A 155 -39.31 42.36 -65.25
N GLU A 156 -38.24 42.86 -65.89
CA GLU A 156 -37.08 43.50 -65.29
C GLU A 156 -37.51 44.52 -64.22
N ASP A 157 -36.82 44.52 -63.08
CA ASP A 157 -36.29 45.78 -62.54
C ASP A 157 -35.03 45.53 -61.70
N LYS A 158 -34.14 46.49 -61.81
CA LYS A 158 -32.79 46.52 -61.23
C LYS A 158 -32.81 46.96 -59.75
N GLN A 159 -31.69 46.67 -59.09
CA GLN A 159 -30.99 47.46 -58.05
C GLN A 159 -31.05 46.95 -56.60
N GLY A 160 -29.84 46.97 -56.01
CA GLY A 160 -29.58 47.18 -54.58
C GLY A 160 -29.81 45.94 -53.74
N GLY A 161 -28.92 45.50 -52.85
CA GLY A 161 -27.86 46.18 -52.14
C GLY A 161 -27.53 45.29 -50.94
N GLU A 162 -26.37 45.55 -50.35
CA GLU A 162 -25.61 44.71 -49.43
C GLU A 162 -26.27 44.33 -48.09
N HIS A 163 -25.52 43.46 -47.39
CA HIS A 163 -25.53 43.19 -45.94
C HIS A 163 -26.52 42.13 -45.46
N GLY A 164 -26.15 41.12 -44.67
CA GLY A 164 -24.89 40.79 -44.00
C GLY A 164 -25.18 39.61 -43.06
N GLN A 165 -24.24 38.68 -42.97
CA GLN A 165 -24.07 37.78 -41.80
C GLN A 165 -23.75 38.63 -40.54
N PRO A 166 -23.81 38.12 -39.28
CA PRO A 166 -23.49 36.73 -38.88
C PRO A 166 -24.37 36.12 -37.75
N GLN A 167 -24.40 34.78 -37.68
CA GLN A 167 -23.86 33.92 -36.60
C GLN A 167 -24.29 34.25 -35.17
N GLU A 168 -24.96 33.27 -34.57
CA GLU A 168 -24.68 32.79 -33.21
C GLU A 168 -24.18 31.34 -33.30
#